data_AF-A0A916VSC8-F1
#
_entry.id   AF-A0A916VSC8-F1
#
_cell.length_a   1.000
_cell.length_b   1.000
_cell.length_c   1.000
_cell.angle_alpha   90.00
_cell.angle_beta   90.00
_cell.angle_gamma   90.00
#
_symmetry.space_group_name_H-M   'P 1'
#
loop_
_entity.id
_entity.type
_entity.pdbx_description
1 polymer ?
#
loop_
_entity_poly.entity_id
_entity_poly.type
_entity_poly.pdbx_seq_one_letter_code
_entity_poly.pdbx_strand_id
1 'polypeptide(L)'
;MSIVKIKLLETEASGFYVTLTANDGKFDSLDGFLPALPPELESSLSNWQLAYNQLEKVRKISTRISPKKTISFSSSEQRKLVKIILING
;
A
#
# COMPACT_ATOMS: atom_id res chain seq x y z
N MET A 1 20.80 5.38 -13.93
CA MET A 1 19.40 5.59 -13.53
C MET A 1 19.23 7.08 -13.30
N SER A 2 18.37 7.74 -14.08
CA SER A 2 18.11 9.17 -13.96
C SER A 2 17.16 9.41 -12.80
N ILE A 3 17.51 10.28 -11.87
CA ILE A 3 16.64 10.68 -10.76
C ILE A 3 16.11 12.07 -11.07
N VAL A 4 14.80 12.18 -11.21
CA VAL A 4 14.10 13.45 -11.35
C VAL A 4 13.60 13.88 -9.97
N LYS A 5 14.06 15.04 -9.52
CA LYS A 5 13.62 15.69 -8.30
C LYS A 5 12.54 16.69 -8.63
N ILE A 6 11.39 16.54 -7.97
CA ILE A 6 10.24 17.45 -8.07
C ILE A 6 10.21 18.30 -6.82
N LYS A 7 10.25 19.63 -6.96
CA LYS A 7 10.02 20.57 -5.88
C LYS A 7 8.67 21.24 -6.10
N LEU A 8 7.73 21.02 -5.17
CA LEU A 8 6.43 21.67 -5.15
C LEU A 8 6.53 22.90 -4.23
N LEU A 9 6.11 24.05 -4.74
CA LEU A 9 6.06 25.32 -4.02
C LEU A 9 4.59 25.73 -3.89
N GLU A 10 4.17 25.98 -2.66
CA GLU A 10 2.83 26.48 -2.37
C GLU A 10 2.69 27.91 -2.89
N THR A 11 1.53 28.21 -3.47
CA THR A 11 1.22 29.51 -4.04
C THR A 11 -0.16 29.97 -3.58
N GLU A 12 -0.46 31.27 -3.70
CA GLU A 12 -1.80 31.80 -3.42
C GLU A 12 -2.86 31.30 -4.41
N ALA A 13 -2.45 30.84 -5.60
CA ALA A 13 -3.33 30.25 -6.59
C ALA A 13 -3.62 28.77 -6.32
N SER A 14 -4.77 28.30 -6.78
CA SER A 14 -5.19 26.89 -6.75
C SER A 14 -4.25 26.01 -7.58
N GLY A 15 -3.22 25.45 -6.92
CA GLY A 15 -2.21 24.58 -7.54
C GLY A 15 -0.83 24.70 -6.89
N PHE A 16 0.19 24.22 -7.59
CA PHE A 16 1.58 24.24 -7.15
C PHE A 16 2.49 24.75 -8.25
N TYR A 17 3.40 25.66 -7.91
CA TYR A 17 4.53 25.92 -8.79
C TYR A 17 5.54 24.78 -8.64
N VAL A 18 6.03 24.25 -9.75
CA VAL A 18 6.84 23.04 -9.79
C VAL A 18 8.16 23.31 -10.47
N THR A 19 9.24 22.95 -9.80
CA THR A 19 10.58 22.87 -10.39
C THR A 19 11.01 21.42 -10.49
N LEU A 20 11.32 20.98 -11.71
CA LEU A 20 11.86 19.66 -12.02
C LEU A 20 13.37 19.78 -12.25
N THR A 21 14.16 18.96 -11.57
CA THR A 21 15.61 18.89 -11.77
C THR A 21 16.05 17.44 -11.95
N ALA A 22 16.87 17.14 -12.96
CA ALA A 22 17.44 15.82 -13.16
C ALA A 22 18.88 15.79 -12.63
N ASN A 23 19.27 14.69 -11.97
CA ASN A 23 20.62 14.55 -11.41
C ASN A 23 21.70 14.22 -12.45
N ASP A 24 21.30 13.81 -13.64
CA ASP A 24 22.19 13.30 -14.68
C ASP A 24 22.52 14.34 -15.76
N GLY A 25 22.00 15.58 -15.60
CA GLY A 25 22.26 16.69 -16.51
C GLY A 25 21.76 16.50 -17.94
N LYS A 26 20.94 15.45 -18.19
CA LYS A 26 20.41 15.17 -19.53
C LYS A 26 19.23 16.06 -19.93
N PHE A 27 18.61 16.70 -18.95
CA PHE A 27 17.53 17.64 -19.14
C PHE A 27 17.78 18.84 -18.23
N ASP A 28 17.59 20.02 -18.79
CA ASP A 28 17.64 21.26 -18.04
C ASP A 28 16.51 21.31 -17.00
N SER A 29 16.71 22.11 -15.97
CA SER A 29 15.66 22.34 -14.98
C SER A 29 14.44 22.94 -15.66
N LEU A 30 13.27 22.32 -15.45
CA LEU A 30 12.02 22.80 -16.00
C LEU A 30 11.15 23.35 -14.87
N ASP A 31 10.75 24.60 -15.04
CA ASP A 31 9.76 25.23 -14.18
C ASP A 31 8.38 25.21 -14.84
N GLY A 32 7.34 25.02 -14.05
CA GLY A 32 5.96 24.98 -14.53
C GLY A 32 4.93 25.13 -13.42
N PHE A 33 3.67 25.07 -13.80
CA PHE A 33 2.54 25.12 -12.87
C PHE A 33 1.74 23.82 -12.97
N LEU A 34 1.54 23.17 -11.82
CA LEU A 34 0.68 22.01 -11.69
C LEU A 34 -0.65 22.48 -11.09
N PRO A 35 -1.77 22.35 -11.82
CA PRO A 35 -3.07 22.74 -11.29
C PRO A 35 -3.44 21.91 -10.07
N ALA A 36 -4.38 22.41 -9.27
CA ALA A 36 -4.96 21.63 -8.18
C ALA A 36 -5.52 20.29 -8.67
N LEU A 37 -5.62 19.33 -7.75
CA LEU A 37 -6.18 18.03 -8.05
C LEU A 37 -7.62 18.20 -8.57
N PRO A 38 -7.99 17.54 -9.67
CA PRO A 38 -9.37 17.48 -10.11
C PRO A 38 -10.27 16.98 -8.98
N PRO A 39 -11.49 17.52 -8.83
CA PRO A 39 -12.42 17.12 -7.77
C PRO A 39 -12.69 15.60 -7.74
N GLU A 40 -12.67 14.95 -8.90
CA GLU A 40 -12.86 13.51 -9.04
C GLU A 40 -11.71 12.72 -8.39
N LEU A 41 -10.47 13.23 -8.50
CA LEU A 41 -9.29 12.60 -7.89
C LEU A 41 -9.27 12.82 -6.38
N GLU A 42 -9.69 13.99 -5.89
CA GLU A 42 -9.85 14.23 -4.45
C GLU A 42 -10.88 13.30 -3.82
N SER A 43 -12.05 13.16 -4.49
CA SER A 43 -13.10 12.23 -4.07
C SER A 43 -12.60 10.77 -4.07
N SER A 44 -11.90 10.36 -5.14
CA SER A 44 -11.33 9.02 -5.23
C SER A 44 -10.30 8.75 -4.12
N LEU A 45 -9.43 9.72 -3.81
CA LEU A 45 -8.45 9.60 -2.74
C LEU A 45 -9.12 9.46 -1.37
N SER A 46 -10.11 10.30 -1.09
CA SER A 46 -10.88 10.25 0.16
C SER A 46 -11.57 8.90 0.33
N ASN A 47 -12.23 8.39 -0.73
CA ASN A 47 -12.86 7.08 -0.73
C ASN A 47 -11.86 5.94 -0.50
N TRP A 48 -10.69 6.00 -1.16
CA TRP A 48 -9.64 5.03 -0.95
C TRP A 48 -9.13 5.03 0.49
N GLN A 49 -8.88 6.21 1.08
CA GLN A 49 -8.45 6.35 2.47
C GLN A 49 -9.50 5.80 3.45
N LEU A 50 -10.78 6.09 3.21
CA LEU A 50 -11.89 5.55 4.01
C LEU A 50 -11.95 4.03 3.94
N ALA A 51 -11.90 3.46 2.73
CA ALA A 51 -11.92 2.01 2.53
C ALA A 51 -10.71 1.33 3.17
N TYR A 52 -9.51 1.91 3.01
CA TYR A 52 -8.29 1.40 3.64
C TYR A 52 -8.40 1.40 5.17
N ASN A 53 -8.89 2.50 5.75
CA ASN A 53 -9.09 2.60 7.20
C ASN A 53 -10.12 1.59 7.73
N GLN A 54 -11.17 1.29 6.95
CA GLN A 54 -12.13 0.24 7.29
C GLN A 54 -11.48 -1.14 7.29
N LEU A 55 -10.65 -1.45 6.29
CA LEU A 55 -9.89 -2.71 6.24
C LEU A 55 -8.90 -2.84 7.41
N GLU A 56 -8.21 -1.76 7.76
CA GLU A 56 -7.30 -1.72 8.91
C GLU A 56 -8.03 -1.96 10.24
N LYS A 57 -9.26 -1.45 10.40
CA LYS A 57 -10.07 -1.76 11.59
C LYS A 57 -10.37 -3.27 11.71
N VAL A 58 -10.70 -3.93 10.60
CA VAL A 58 -10.93 -5.38 10.59
C VAL A 58 -9.64 -6.14 10.93
N ARG A 59 -8.49 -5.73 10.36
CA ARG A 59 -7.19 -6.34 10.67
C ARG A 59 -6.81 -6.19 12.15
N LYS A 60 -7.12 -5.04 12.76
CA LYS A 60 -6.89 -4.81 14.20
C LYS A 60 -7.80 -5.65 15.09
N ILE A 61 -9.04 -5.93 14.67
CA ILE A 61 -9.99 -6.78 15.40
C ILE A 61 -9.69 -8.27 15.21
N SER A 62 -9.02 -8.63 14.11
CA SER A 62 -8.43 -9.95 13.87
C SER A 62 -7.24 -10.20 14.81
N THR A 63 -7.50 -10.22 16.11
CA THR A 63 -6.71 -11.06 17.02
C THR A 63 -6.73 -12.47 16.45
N ARG A 64 -5.54 -13.05 16.25
CA ARG A 64 -5.34 -14.39 15.72
C ARG A 64 -6.38 -15.34 16.34
N ILE A 65 -7.37 -15.77 15.57
CA ILE A 65 -8.41 -16.70 16.02
C ILE A 65 -7.70 -18.03 16.29
N SER A 66 -7.28 -18.19 17.53
CA SER A 66 -6.62 -19.38 18.01
C SER A 66 -7.73 -20.25 18.58
N PRO A 67 -8.02 -21.42 18.00
CA PRO A 67 -9.09 -22.26 18.53
C PRO A 67 -8.78 -22.59 20.00
N LYS A 68 -9.71 -22.24 20.90
CA LYS A 68 -9.57 -22.46 22.35
C LYS A 68 -9.35 -23.95 22.68
N LYS A 69 -9.87 -24.83 21.83
CA LYS A 69 -9.66 -26.26 21.90
C LYS A 69 -9.79 -26.85 20.49
N THR A 70 -8.75 -27.51 20.02
CA THR A 70 -8.82 -28.32 18.80
C THR A 70 -9.15 -29.75 19.21
N ILE A 71 -10.34 -30.23 18.85
CA ILE A 71 -10.69 -31.65 18.99
C ILE A 71 -10.24 -32.33 17.70
N SER A 72 -9.26 -33.23 17.82
CA SER A 72 -8.75 -33.97 16.68
C SER A 72 -9.31 -35.38 16.72
N PHE A 73 -10.06 -35.73 15.68
CA PHE A 73 -10.70 -37.04 15.49
C PHE A 73 -9.76 -38.09 14.91
N SER A 74 -8.50 -37.73 14.63
CA SER A 74 -7.50 -38.65 14.11
C SER A 74 -6.56 -39.14 15.20
N SER A 75 -6.13 -40.39 15.11
CA SER A 75 -5.10 -40.94 15.99
C SER A 75 -3.73 -40.30 15.71
N SER A 76 -2.80 -40.45 16.66
CA SER A 76 -1.41 -39.97 16.53
C SER A 76 -0.74 -40.53 15.26
N GLU A 77 -0.97 -41.82 14.98
CA GLU A 77 -0.42 -42.54 13.83
C GLU A 77 -0.94 -41.96 12.51
N GLN A 78 -2.25 -41.68 12.41
CA GLN A 78 -2.84 -41.06 11.22
C GLN A 78 -2.26 -39.66 10.95
N ARG A 79 -1.99 -38.88 12.00
CA ARG A 79 -1.37 -37.55 11.84
C ARG A 79 0.08 -37.64 11.39
N LYS A 80 0.84 -38.63 11.86
CA LYS A 80 2.23 -38.87 11.43
C LYS A 80 2.30 -39.26 9.96
N LEU A 81 1.39 -40.13 9.49
CA LEU A 81 1.33 -40.55 8.09
C LEU A 81 1.06 -39.36 7.15
N VAL A 82 0.07 -38.52 7.47
CA VAL A 82 -0.22 -37.31 6.68
C VAL A 82 0.98 -36.36 6.64
N LYS A 83 1.69 -36.21 7.77
CA LYS A 83 2.87 -35.34 7.84
C LYS A 83 4.02 -35.85 6.98
N ILE A 84 4.23 -37.17 6.90
CA ILE A 84 5.25 -37.77 6.04
C ILE A 84 4.89 -37.60 4.56
N ILE A 85 3.60 -37.76 4.21
CA ILE A 85 3.12 -37.58 2.83
C ILE A 85 3.31 -36.14 2.35
N LEU A 86 3.05 -35.14 3.19
CA LEU A 86 3.18 -33.72 2.84
C LEU A 86 4.63 -33.23 2.74
N ILE A 87 5.61 -33.96 3.30
CA ILE A 87 7.03 -33.59 3.23
C ILE A 87 7.70 -34.20 1.98
N ASN A 88 7.15 -35.29 1.46
CA ASN A 88 7.76 -36.09 0.39
C ASN A 88 6.99 -36.03 -0.95
N GLY A 89 5.99 -35.16 -1.08
CA GLY A 89 5.28 -34.86 -2.33
C GLY A 89 5.55 -33.43 -2.77
#